data_AF-A0A7K0UMI4-F1
#
_entry.id   AF-A0A7K0UMI4-F1
#
_cell.length_a   1.000
_cell.length_b   1.000
_cell.length_c   1.000
_cell.angle_alpha   90.00
_cell.angle_beta   90.00
_cell.angle_gamma   90.00
#
_symmetry.space_group_name_H-M   'P 1'
#
loop_
_entity.id
_entity.type
_entity.pdbx_description
1 polymer ?
#
loop_
_entity_poly.entity_id
_entity_poly.type
_entity_poly.pdbx_seq_one_letter_code
_entity_poly.pdbx_strand_id
1 'polypeptide(L)'
;GIDLARREMAKQQQAVVVEGYTDVMACHLAGVTTAVATCGTAFGSDHVKMLRRILMDDDTKHAEVVFTFDGDAAGRKAALKAFSEDQKFVASTFVAIESHGLDPCDLRLKHGDGAVKDLISAKIPLFEFVIKSTIADFDLDTAEGRVAAMRAAAPILAGIKDTALRPEYIRMVAGWLGMDDATIRNEMNSAGKKAAPQQTRAQSTASSQAANVEREALKCVLQTPHLVGTWFDSLEESVFTVPAATVVYAACVQAGNPLEFDSAQAWIAKVLEQAVDDETRSHIRAMAVEPLPNDEPDARYVQAVLARILEMDAGRRVAEIKAALNRAEDGTDDVDQARLLNELLSLESYRRDMRNFAVGDS
;
A
#
# COMPACT_ATOMS: atom_id res chain seq x y z
N GLY A 1 -23.80 12.73 -23.01
CA GLY A 1 -23.98 11.33 -22.59
C GLY A 1 -25.17 11.19 -21.67
N ILE A 2 -25.13 11.79 -20.48
CA ILE A 2 -26.20 11.68 -19.47
C ILE A 2 -27.57 12.22 -19.94
N ASP A 3 -27.58 13.24 -20.79
CA ASP A 3 -28.76 13.80 -21.44
C ASP A 3 -29.49 12.76 -22.31
N LEU A 4 -28.75 11.95 -23.05
CA LEU A 4 -29.26 10.86 -23.88
C LEU A 4 -29.62 9.63 -23.05
N ALA A 5 -28.81 9.32 -22.04
CA ALA A 5 -28.94 8.10 -21.24
C ALA A 5 -30.00 8.19 -20.14
N ARG A 6 -30.32 9.38 -19.61
CA ARG A 6 -31.17 9.57 -18.41
C ARG A 6 -32.49 8.80 -18.45
N ARG A 7 -33.20 8.86 -19.59
CA ARG A 7 -34.50 8.20 -19.74
C ARG A 7 -34.36 6.68 -19.68
N GLU A 8 -33.36 6.14 -20.37
CA GLU A 8 -33.11 4.69 -20.40
C GLU A 8 -32.53 4.20 -19.08
N MET A 9 -31.68 4.99 -18.41
CA MET A 9 -31.20 4.67 -17.05
C MET A 9 -32.34 4.56 -16.05
N ALA A 10 -33.29 5.50 -16.07
CA ALA A 10 -34.46 5.43 -15.19
C ALA A 10 -35.38 4.24 -15.52
N LYS A 11 -35.52 3.89 -16.81
CA LYS A 11 -36.37 2.79 -17.28
C LYS A 11 -35.75 1.41 -16.99
N GLN A 12 -34.47 1.23 -17.31
CA GLN A 12 -33.73 -0.03 -17.17
C GLN A 12 -33.14 -0.20 -15.78
N GLN A 13 -33.17 0.86 -14.95
CA GLN A 13 -32.59 0.88 -13.61
C GLN A 13 -31.10 0.54 -13.64
N GLN A 14 -30.40 0.92 -14.70
CA GLN A 14 -28.99 0.63 -14.90
C GLN A 14 -28.24 1.87 -15.38
N ALA A 15 -27.05 2.09 -14.83
CA ALA A 15 -26.08 3.04 -15.35
C ALA A 15 -24.79 2.32 -15.72
N VAL A 16 -24.26 2.57 -16.91
CA VAL A 16 -22.92 2.06 -17.31
C VAL A 16 -21.96 3.25 -17.32
N VAL A 17 -20.93 3.21 -16.47
CA VAL A 17 -19.92 4.27 -16.37
C VAL A 17 -18.67 3.81 -17.10
N VAL A 18 -18.28 4.59 -18.12
CA VAL A 18 -17.11 4.34 -18.97
C VAL A 18 -16.11 5.52 -18.87
N GLU A 19 -14.88 5.34 -19.34
CA GLU A 19 -13.81 6.34 -19.17
C GLU A 19 -13.93 7.52 -20.15
N GLY A 20 -14.17 7.24 -21.44
CA GLY A 20 -14.16 8.25 -22.50
C GLY A 20 -15.53 8.53 -23.14
N TYR A 21 -15.65 9.68 -23.81
CA TYR A 21 -16.83 9.98 -24.64
C TYR A 21 -16.93 9.05 -25.86
N THR A 22 -15.79 8.53 -26.35
CA THR A 22 -15.71 7.53 -27.42
C THR A 22 -16.34 6.21 -26.99
N ASP A 23 -16.09 5.78 -25.76
CA ASP A 23 -16.71 4.57 -25.19
C ASP A 23 -18.20 4.75 -24.99
N VAL A 24 -18.65 5.95 -24.59
CA VAL A 24 -20.08 6.27 -24.53
C VAL A 24 -20.71 6.09 -25.92
N MET A 25 -20.10 6.66 -26.96
CA MET A 25 -20.60 6.50 -28.33
C MET A 25 -20.62 5.04 -28.76
N ALA A 26 -19.56 4.29 -28.50
CA ALA A 26 -19.47 2.87 -28.83
C ALA A 26 -20.53 2.04 -28.12
N CYS A 27 -20.72 2.25 -26.81
CA CYS A 27 -21.77 1.62 -26.02
C CYS A 27 -23.16 1.92 -26.57
N HIS A 28 -23.47 3.19 -26.87
CA HIS A 28 -24.78 3.57 -27.42
C HIS A 28 -25.03 2.96 -28.80
N LEU A 29 -24.02 2.93 -29.68
CA LEU A 29 -24.09 2.25 -30.98
C LEU A 29 -24.30 0.74 -30.82
N ALA A 30 -23.66 0.14 -29.82
CA ALA A 30 -23.85 -1.25 -29.46
C ALA A 30 -25.19 -1.52 -28.76
N GLY A 31 -26.03 -0.51 -28.51
CA GLY A 31 -27.33 -0.65 -27.85
C GLY A 31 -27.29 -0.65 -26.32
N VAL A 32 -26.13 -0.35 -25.72
CA VAL A 32 -25.98 -0.04 -24.28
C VAL A 32 -26.25 1.46 -24.08
N THR A 33 -27.52 1.84 -24.14
CA THR A 33 -27.98 3.24 -24.12
C THR A 33 -27.92 3.91 -22.74
N THR A 34 -27.53 3.16 -21.72
CA THR A 34 -27.37 3.61 -20.33
C THR A 34 -25.95 4.11 -20.04
N ALA A 35 -25.06 4.12 -21.04
CA ALA A 35 -23.66 4.49 -20.88
C ALA A 35 -23.43 6.00 -20.73
N VAL A 36 -22.57 6.37 -19.79
CA VAL A 36 -22.14 7.74 -19.45
C VAL A 36 -20.66 7.76 -19.08
N ALA A 37 -19.99 8.90 -19.24
CA ALA A 37 -18.59 9.10 -18.85
C ALA A 37 -18.43 10.41 -18.07
N THR A 38 -17.34 10.53 -17.31
CA THR A 38 -16.93 11.79 -16.70
C THR A 38 -16.19 12.66 -17.72
N CYS A 39 -16.36 13.98 -17.65
CA CYS A 39 -15.68 14.91 -18.57
C CYS A 39 -14.30 15.30 -18.01
N GLY A 40 -13.31 14.42 -18.11
CA GLY A 40 -11.92 14.72 -17.74
C GLY A 40 -11.67 14.91 -16.25
N THR A 41 -12.57 14.40 -15.40
CA THR A 41 -12.43 14.43 -13.93
C THR A 41 -12.54 13.02 -13.36
N ALA A 42 -11.87 12.78 -12.24
CA ALA A 42 -12.01 11.53 -11.51
C ALA A 42 -13.46 11.32 -11.06
N PHE A 43 -13.94 10.09 -11.13
CA PHE A 43 -15.26 9.74 -10.61
C PHE A 43 -15.30 9.98 -9.09
N GLY A 44 -16.33 10.69 -8.60
CA GLY A 44 -16.40 11.16 -7.21
C GLY A 44 -17.82 11.19 -6.65
N SER A 45 -17.95 11.63 -5.40
CA SER A 45 -19.20 11.57 -4.63
C SER A 45 -20.36 12.35 -5.26
N ASP A 46 -20.09 13.46 -5.95
CA ASP A 46 -21.13 14.23 -6.64
C ASP A 46 -21.71 13.50 -7.86
N HIS A 47 -20.89 12.71 -8.57
CA HIS A 47 -21.37 11.83 -9.63
C HIS A 47 -22.24 10.70 -9.06
N VAL A 48 -21.87 10.14 -7.91
CA VAL A 48 -22.68 9.14 -7.20
C VAL A 48 -24.05 9.69 -6.83
N LYS A 49 -24.11 10.89 -6.21
CA LYS A 49 -25.38 11.55 -5.86
C LYS A 49 -26.26 11.78 -7.08
N MET A 50 -25.66 12.15 -8.21
CA MET A 50 -26.39 12.36 -9.47
C MET A 50 -26.98 11.06 -10.02
N LEU A 51 -26.17 9.99 -10.11
CA LEU A 51 -26.64 8.67 -10.56
C LEU A 51 -27.74 8.16 -9.64
N ARG A 52 -27.56 8.33 -8.33
CA ARG A 52 -28.56 7.97 -7.33
C ARG A 52 -29.89 8.66 -7.58
N ARG A 53 -29.89 9.97 -7.84
CA ARG A 53 -31.12 10.72 -8.14
C ARG A 53 -31.82 10.23 -9.41
N ILE A 54 -31.10 9.67 -10.37
CA ILE A 54 -31.68 9.16 -11.62
C ILE A 54 -32.22 7.74 -11.44
N LEU A 55 -31.51 6.91 -10.66
CA LEU A 55 -31.81 5.49 -10.50
C LEU A 55 -32.79 5.22 -9.36
N MET A 56 -32.70 5.96 -8.25
CA MET A 56 -33.48 5.75 -7.02
C MET A 56 -34.75 6.62 -6.92
N ASP A 57 -35.33 7.04 -8.05
CA ASP A 57 -36.64 7.72 -8.03
C ASP A 57 -37.80 6.77 -7.58
N ASP A 58 -37.52 5.48 -7.36
CA ASP A 58 -38.50 4.46 -6.99
C ASP A 58 -37.85 3.45 -5.98
N ASP A 59 -38.21 3.52 -4.70
CA ASP A 59 -37.66 2.69 -3.59
C ASP A 59 -37.90 1.17 -3.75
N THR A 60 -38.56 0.75 -4.82
CA THR A 60 -39.01 -0.63 -5.08
C THR A 60 -38.16 -1.37 -6.12
N LYS A 61 -37.22 -0.71 -6.80
CA LYS A 61 -36.46 -1.30 -7.91
C LYS A 61 -34.99 -1.47 -7.55
N HIS A 62 -34.44 -2.63 -7.92
CA HIS A 62 -33.01 -2.90 -7.84
C HIS A 62 -32.30 -2.10 -8.95
N ALA A 63 -31.75 -0.95 -8.58
CA ALA A 63 -30.85 -0.20 -9.44
C ALA A 63 -29.49 -0.92 -9.54
N GLU A 64 -28.81 -0.79 -10.67
CA GLU A 64 -27.46 -1.31 -10.88
C GLU A 64 -26.55 -0.22 -11.47
N VAL A 65 -25.31 -0.13 -10.97
CA VAL A 65 -24.28 0.72 -11.58
C VAL A 65 -23.11 -0.14 -11.98
N VAL A 66 -22.78 -0.16 -13.27
CA VAL A 66 -21.72 -0.98 -13.85
C VAL A 66 -20.57 -0.07 -14.25
N PHE A 67 -19.38 -0.31 -13.71
CA PHE A 67 -18.16 0.38 -14.14
C PHE A 67 -17.41 -0.47 -15.15
N THR A 68 -17.06 0.09 -16.29
CA THR A 68 -16.04 -0.48 -17.18
C THR A 68 -14.72 0.19 -16.87
N PHE A 69 -13.67 -0.59 -16.65
CA PHE A 69 -12.30 -0.09 -16.46
C PHE A 69 -11.39 -0.70 -17.50
N ASP A 70 -10.36 0.04 -17.90
CA ASP A 70 -9.33 -0.41 -18.84
C ASP A 70 -8.31 -1.37 -18.16
N GLY A 71 -8.71 -2.02 -17.06
CA GLY A 71 -7.87 -2.91 -16.25
C GLY A 71 -6.82 -2.20 -15.40
N ASP A 72 -6.82 -0.87 -15.33
CA ASP A 72 -5.81 -0.10 -14.58
C ASP A 72 -6.05 -0.14 -13.05
N ALA A 73 -4.99 0.07 -12.26
CA ALA A 73 -5.08 0.06 -10.80
C ALA A 73 -5.68 1.35 -10.21
N ALA A 74 -5.68 2.44 -10.97
CA ALA A 74 -6.09 3.76 -10.50
C ALA A 74 -7.61 3.94 -10.51
N GLY A 75 -8.30 3.51 -11.59
CA GLY A 75 -9.76 3.55 -11.72
C GLY A 75 -10.47 2.71 -10.64
N ARG A 76 -9.92 1.52 -10.35
CA ARG A 76 -10.41 0.63 -9.27
C ARG A 76 -10.41 1.30 -7.90
N LYS A 77 -9.30 1.97 -7.58
CA LYS A 77 -9.08 2.60 -6.27
C LYS A 77 -9.94 3.86 -6.11
N ALA A 78 -10.14 4.61 -7.19
CA ALA A 78 -11.02 5.77 -7.21
C ALA A 78 -12.49 5.36 -7.01
N ALA A 79 -12.94 4.30 -7.69
CA ALA A 79 -14.29 3.76 -7.52
C ALA A 79 -14.52 3.30 -6.07
N LEU A 80 -13.65 2.46 -5.53
CA LEU A 80 -13.70 2.02 -4.13
C LEU A 80 -13.82 3.16 -3.13
N LYS A 81 -13.03 4.22 -3.32
CA LYS A 81 -13.03 5.40 -2.45
C LYS A 81 -14.37 6.14 -2.54
N ALA A 82 -14.88 6.37 -3.75
CA ALA A 82 -16.16 7.02 -3.99
C ALA A 82 -17.38 6.24 -3.44
N PHE A 83 -17.24 4.92 -3.27
CA PHE A 83 -18.31 4.02 -2.80
C PHE A 83 -18.32 3.78 -1.30
N SER A 84 -17.25 4.10 -0.58
CA SER A 84 -17.15 3.87 0.87
C SER A 84 -18.18 4.61 1.74
N GLU A 85 -18.87 5.64 1.20
CA GLU A 85 -19.82 6.48 1.92
C GLU A 85 -21.27 5.94 1.96
N ASP A 86 -21.72 5.17 0.95
CA ASP A 86 -23.12 4.67 0.84
C ASP A 86 -23.23 3.20 0.43
N GLN A 87 -23.41 2.34 1.44
CA GLN A 87 -23.43 0.88 1.34
C GLN A 87 -24.57 0.28 0.51
N LYS A 88 -25.75 0.89 0.55
CA LYS A 88 -26.89 0.38 -0.24
C LYS A 88 -26.62 0.54 -1.72
N PHE A 89 -25.95 1.63 -2.08
CA PHE A 89 -25.47 1.86 -3.44
C PHE A 89 -24.34 0.89 -3.80
N VAL A 90 -23.36 0.67 -2.91
CA VAL A 90 -22.25 -0.29 -3.17
C VAL A 90 -22.73 -1.71 -3.46
N ALA A 91 -23.75 -2.18 -2.74
CA ALA A 91 -24.33 -3.51 -2.96
C ALA A 91 -24.97 -3.66 -4.37
N SER A 92 -25.27 -2.53 -5.01
CA SER A 92 -25.82 -2.42 -6.35
C SER A 92 -24.77 -2.00 -7.39
N THR A 93 -23.49 -1.96 -7.00
CA THR A 93 -22.38 -1.60 -7.87
C THR A 93 -21.66 -2.85 -8.38
N PHE A 94 -21.40 -2.85 -9.68
CA PHE A 94 -20.76 -3.92 -10.42
C PHE A 94 -19.60 -3.37 -11.24
N VAL A 95 -18.71 -4.27 -11.64
CA VAL A 95 -17.55 -3.99 -12.45
C VAL A 95 -17.55 -4.95 -13.64
N ALA A 96 -17.32 -4.42 -14.84
CA ALA A 96 -17.15 -5.18 -16.06
C ALA A 96 -15.72 -4.93 -16.59
N ILE A 97 -14.93 -5.99 -16.67
CA ILE A 97 -13.53 -5.93 -17.13
C ILE A 97 -13.38 -6.88 -18.30
N GLU A 98 -12.81 -6.37 -19.37
CA GLU A 98 -12.47 -7.18 -20.53
C GLU A 98 -11.10 -7.88 -20.28
N SER A 99 -11.03 -9.16 -20.63
CA SER A 99 -9.89 -10.05 -20.38
C SER A 99 -8.55 -9.62 -21.00
N HIS A 100 -8.59 -8.88 -22.11
CA HIS A 100 -7.42 -8.40 -22.84
C HIS A 100 -7.16 -6.90 -22.61
N GLY A 101 -7.89 -6.26 -21.68
CA GLY A 101 -7.74 -4.84 -21.38
C GLY A 101 -8.26 -3.92 -22.49
N LEU A 102 -9.18 -4.39 -23.33
CA LEU A 102 -9.82 -3.55 -24.35
C LEU A 102 -10.89 -2.66 -23.71
N ASP A 103 -10.87 -1.38 -24.07
CA ASP A 103 -11.97 -0.46 -23.76
C ASP A 103 -13.24 -0.81 -24.59
N PRO A 104 -14.43 -0.30 -24.23
CA PRO A 104 -15.65 -0.57 -24.98
C PRO A 104 -15.59 -0.16 -26.46
N CYS A 105 -14.82 0.88 -26.80
CA CYS A 105 -14.65 1.32 -28.18
C CYS A 105 -13.86 0.30 -29.02
N ASP A 106 -12.68 -0.10 -28.55
CA ASP A 106 -11.80 -1.09 -29.14
C ASP A 106 -12.45 -2.47 -29.19
N LEU A 107 -13.13 -2.87 -28.10
CA LEU A 107 -13.88 -4.12 -28.04
C LEU A 107 -14.94 -4.16 -29.13
N ARG A 108 -15.69 -3.06 -29.32
CA ARG A 108 -16.70 -2.97 -30.39
C ARG A 108 -16.06 -3.02 -31.79
N LEU A 109 -14.94 -2.33 -31.98
CA LEU A 109 -14.25 -2.30 -33.27
C LEU A 109 -13.68 -3.67 -33.66
N LYS A 110 -13.15 -4.43 -32.69
CA LYS A 110 -12.51 -5.74 -32.92
C LYS A 110 -13.50 -6.90 -32.92
N HIS A 111 -14.50 -6.86 -32.04
CA HIS A 111 -15.37 -8.00 -31.74
C HIS A 111 -16.87 -7.72 -31.94
N GLY A 112 -17.23 -6.48 -32.32
CA GLY A 112 -18.59 -6.08 -32.68
C GLY A 112 -19.47 -5.69 -31.50
N ASP A 113 -20.70 -5.28 -31.81
CA ASP A 113 -21.65 -4.75 -30.82
C ASP A 113 -22.09 -5.80 -29.79
N GLY A 114 -22.13 -7.08 -30.15
CA GLY A 114 -22.47 -8.18 -29.24
C GLY A 114 -21.48 -8.29 -28.08
N ALA A 115 -20.18 -8.16 -28.36
CA ALA A 115 -19.13 -8.28 -27.36
C ALA A 115 -19.24 -7.21 -26.25
N VAL A 116 -19.65 -6.00 -26.60
CA VAL A 116 -19.88 -4.92 -25.61
C VAL A 116 -21.06 -5.26 -24.69
N LYS A 117 -22.14 -5.83 -25.23
CA LYS A 117 -23.29 -6.26 -24.41
C LYS A 117 -22.91 -7.41 -23.49
N ASP A 118 -22.13 -8.37 -24.01
CA ASP A 118 -21.66 -9.53 -23.25
C ASP A 118 -20.74 -9.08 -22.11
N LEU A 119 -19.85 -8.12 -22.35
CA LEU A 119 -19.01 -7.50 -21.32
C LEU A 119 -19.84 -6.93 -20.15
N ILE A 120 -20.85 -6.12 -20.46
CA ILE A 120 -21.72 -5.52 -19.43
C ILE A 120 -22.59 -6.58 -18.74
N SER A 121 -22.98 -7.64 -19.44
CA SER A 121 -23.78 -8.73 -18.88
C SER A 121 -22.96 -9.64 -17.96
N ALA A 122 -21.67 -9.84 -18.25
CA ALA A 122 -20.71 -10.61 -17.47
C ALA A 122 -20.15 -9.85 -16.26
N LYS A 123 -20.76 -8.72 -15.88
CA LYS A 123 -20.36 -7.90 -14.75
C LYS A 123 -20.29 -8.70 -13.45
N ILE A 124 -19.31 -8.36 -12.62
CA ILE A 124 -19.09 -8.96 -11.30
C ILE A 124 -19.38 -7.93 -10.19
N PRO A 125 -19.92 -8.35 -9.03
CA PRO A 125 -20.15 -7.44 -7.91
C PRO A 125 -18.86 -6.74 -7.46
N LEU A 126 -18.95 -5.46 -7.10
CA LEU A 126 -17.77 -4.67 -6.70
C LEU A 126 -17.05 -5.29 -5.48
N PHE A 127 -17.77 -5.77 -4.48
CA PHE A 127 -17.16 -6.43 -3.33
C PHE A 127 -16.40 -7.70 -3.73
N GLU A 128 -17.00 -8.56 -4.55
CA GLU A 128 -16.33 -9.77 -5.06
C GLU A 128 -15.05 -9.40 -5.80
N PHE A 129 -15.13 -8.44 -6.71
CA PHE A 129 -13.99 -8.00 -7.50
C PHE A 129 -12.83 -7.50 -6.62
N VAL A 130 -13.13 -6.66 -5.64
CA VAL A 130 -12.14 -6.05 -4.77
C VAL A 130 -11.49 -7.09 -3.87
N ILE A 131 -12.28 -8.03 -3.33
CA ILE A 131 -11.76 -9.09 -2.50
C ILE A 131 -10.88 -10.04 -3.33
N LYS A 132 -11.33 -10.47 -4.51
CA LYS A 132 -10.52 -11.30 -5.41
C LYS A 132 -9.22 -10.61 -5.80
N SER A 133 -9.27 -9.33 -6.15
CA SER A 133 -8.09 -8.54 -6.49
C SER A 133 -7.12 -8.45 -5.31
N THR A 134 -7.64 -8.30 -4.08
CA THR A 134 -6.82 -8.24 -2.86
C THR A 134 -6.18 -9.59 -2.56
N ILE A 135 -6.89 -10.69 -2.76
CA ILE A 135 -6.39 -12.05 -2.50
C ILE A 135 -5.33 -12.45 -3.56
N ALA A 136 -5.46 -11.97 -4.79
CA ALA A 136 -4.54 -12.29 -5.89
C ALA A 136 -3.08 -11.82 -5.66
N ASP A 137 -2.86 -10.88 -4.73
CA ASP A 137 -1.51 -10.41 -4.36
C ASP A 137 -0.75 -11.42 -3.46
N PHE A 138 -1.36 -12.55 -3.09
CA PHE A 138 -0.82 -13.52 -2.14
C PHE A 138 -0.70 -14.93 -2.72
N ASP A 139 0.30 -15.68 -2.27
CA ASP A 139 0.47 -17.10 -2.59
C ASP A 139 -0.44 -17.99 -1.73
N LEU A 140 -1.54 -18.47 -2.32
CA LEU A 140 -2.53 -19.29 -1.61
C LEU A 140 -2.12 -20.75 -1.42
N ASP A 141 -1.01 -21.20 -2.04
CA ASP A 141 -0.51 -22.56 -1.83
C ASP A 141 0.19 -22.69 -0.46
N THR A 142 0.68 -21.57 0.08
CA THR A 142 1.31 -21.51 1.41
C THR A 142 0.31 -21.22 2.53
N ALA A 143 0.58 -21.72 3.74
CA ALA A 143 -0.25 -21.42 4.90
C ALA A 143 -0.17 -19.93 5.28
N GLU A 144 1.03 -19.36 5.19
CA GLU A 144 1.34 -17.96 5.45
C GLU A 144 0.57 -17.04 4.49
N GLY A 145 0.56 -17.37 3.20
CA GLY A 145 -0.15 -16.57 2.19
C GLY A 145 -1.67 -16.65 2.31
N ARG A 146 -2.24 -17.82 2.64
CA ARG A 146 -3.68 -17.93 2.97
C ARG A 146 -4.06 -17.07 4.17
N VAL A 147 -3.26 -17.08 5.23
CA VAL A 147 -3.48 -16.25 6.43
C VAL A 147 -3.31 -14.76 6.12
N ALA A 148 -2.32 -14.39 5.30
CA ALA A 148 -2.10 -13.01 4.88
C ALA A 148 -3.27 -12.49 4.02
N ALA A 149 -3.75 -13.29 3.07
CA ALA A 149 -4.91 -13.00 2.24
C ALA A 149 -6.19 -12.85 3.07
N MET A 150 -6.42 -13.73 4.05
CA MET A 150 -7.52 -13.60 5.00
C MET A 150 -7.48 -12.26 5.75
N ARG A 151 -6.32 -11.89 6.29
CA ARG A 151 -6.13 -10.63 7.02
C ARG A 151 -6.31 -9.41 6.13
N ALA A 152 -5.99 -9.52 4.85
CA ALA A 152 -6.21 -8.45 3.86
C ALA A 152 -7.69 -8.33 3.45
N ALA A 153 -8.41 -9.45 3.35
CA ALA A 153 -9.84 -9.48 3.02
C ALA A 153 -10.75 -9.10 4.21
N ALA A 154 -10.34 -9.38 5.45
CA ALA A 154 -11.15 -9.17 6.65
C ALA A 154 -11.65 -7.72 6.86
N PRO A 155 -10.84 -6.66 6.62
CA PRO A 155 -11.31 -5.28 6.69
C PRO A 155 -12.39 -4.95 5.64
N ILE A 156 -12.28 -5.52 4.44
CA ILE A 156 -13.27 -5.31 3.37
C ILE A 156 -14.60 -5.95 3.77
N LEU A 157 -14.54 -7.20 4.26
CA LEU A 157 -15.72 -7.92 4.78
C LEU A 157 -16.34 -7.22 5.99
N ALA A 158 -15.52 -6.70 6.91
CA ALA A 158 -15.99 -5.95 8.09
C ALA A 158 -16.65 -4.63 7.68
N GLY A 159 -16.19 -4.03 6.59
CA GLY A 159 -16.79 -2.86 5.97
C GLY A 159 -18.22 -3.08 5.50
N ILE A 160 -18.61 -4.31 5.10
CA ILE A 160 -19.97 -4.61 4.60
C ILE A 160 -20.99 -4.53 5.74
N LYS A 161 -21.73 -3.43 5.86
CA LYS A 161 -22.78 -3.17 6.86
C LYS A 161 -24.04 -4.00 6.65
N ASP A 162 -24.30 -4.47 5.43
CA ASP A 162 -25.44 -5.35 5.14
C ASP A 162 -25.28 -6.70 5.85
N THR A 163 -26.18 -6.98 6.80
CA THR A 163 -26.13 -8.16 7.65
C THR A 163 -26.54 -9.45 6.96
N ALA A 164 -27.26 -9.37 5.84
CA ALA A 164 -27.64 -10.52 5.02
C ALA A 164 -26.55 -10.84 3.99
N LEU A 165 -25.91 -9.81 3.44
CA LEU A 165 -24.89 -9.98 2.39
C LEU A 165 -23.52 -10.38 2.96
N ARG A 166 -23.16 -9.89 4.15
CA ARG A 166 -21.87 -10.17 4.79
C ARG A 166 -21.59 -11.68 4.99
N PRO A 167 -22.52 -12.50 5.53
CA PRO A 167 -22.31 -13.94 5.68
C PRO A 167 -22.01 -14.67 4.36
N GLU A 168 -22.62 -14.26 3.25
CA GLU A 168 -22.40 -14.90 1.95
C GLU A 168 -21.00 -14.58 1.41
N TYR A 169 -20.54 -13.33 1.52
CA TYR A 169 -19.16 -13.00 1.16
C TYR A 169 -18.13 -13.69 2.05
N ILE A 170 -18.40 -13.87 3.35
CA ILE A 170 -17.53 -14.65 4.24
C ILE A 170 -17.36 -16.07 3.69
N ARG A 171 -18.46 -16.73 3.31
CA ARG A 171 -18.46 -18.08 2.76
C ARG A 171 -17.70 -18.17 1.43
N MET A 172 -17.85 -17.18 0.55
CA MET A 172 -17.11 -17.11 -0.71
C MET A 172 -15.60 -17.00 -0.46
N VAL A 173 -15.19 -16.13 0.46
CA VAL A 173 -13.77 -15.96 0.83
C VAL A 173 -13.21 -17.21 1.50
N ALA A 174 -13.98 -17.88 2.35
CA ALA A 174 -13.62 -19.17 2.93
C ALA A 174 -13.30 -20.19 1.84
N GLY A 175 -14.17 -20.27 0.82
CA GLY A 175 -13.98 -21.13 -0.34
C GLY A 175 -12.73 -20.79 -1.15
N TRP A 176 -12.46 -19.50 -1.42
CA TRP A 176 -11.27 -19.09 -2.17
C TRP A 176 -9.96 -19.35 -1.42
N LEU A 177 -9.97 -19.19 -0.10
CA LEU A 177 -8.80 -19.40 0.74
C LEU A 177 -8.64 -20.85 1.22
N GLY A 178 -9.64 -21.71 1.03
CA GLY A 178 -9.63 -23.07 1.60
C GLY A 178 -9.58 -23.06 3.14
N MET A 179 -10.23 -22.08 3.77
CA MET A 179 -10.26 -21.90 5.23
C MET A 179 -11.68 -22.09 5.77
N ASP A 180 -11.80 -22.27 7.10
CA ASP A 180 -13.10 -22.36 7.74
C ASP A 180 -13.76 -20.98 7.94
N ASP A 181 -15.08 -20.94 7.78
CA ASP A 181 -15.92 -19.74 7.98
C ASP A 181 -15.71 -19.11 9.37
N ALA A 182 -15.54 -19.94 10.41
CA ALA A 182 -15.35 -19.44 11.77
C ALA A 182 -14.00 -18.74 11.94
N THR A 183 -12.96 -19.20 11.25
CA THR A 183 -11.64 -18.57 11.25
C THR A 183 -11.71 -17.15 10.68
N ILE A 184 -12.40 -16.96 9.55
CA ILE A 184 -12.59 -15.64 8.93
C ILE A 184 -13.43 -14.73 9.82
N ARG A 185 -14.51 -15.24 10.42
CA ARG A 185 -15.36 -14.47 11.34
C ARG A 185 -14.59 -13.99 12.58
N ASN A 186 -13.71 -14.83 13.13
CA ASN A 186 -12.87 -14.48 14.28
C ASN A 186 -11.86 -13.38 13.92
N GLU A 187 -11.27 -13.43 12.74
CA GLU A 187 -10.38 -12.36 12.24
C GLU A 187 -11.17 -11.06 12.04
N MET A 188 -12.36 -11.10 11.44
CA MET A 188 -13.23 -9.92 11.27
C MET A 188 -13.64 -9.28 12.59
N ASN A 189 -13.98 -10.07 13.60
CA ASN A 189 -14.32 -9.56 14.93
C ASN A 189 -13.11 -8.96 15.66
N SER A 190 -11.92 -9.49 15.38
CA SER A 190 -10.65 -8.94 15.86
C SER A 190 -10.28 -7.64 15.14
N ALA A 191 -10.61 -7.52 13.85
CA ALA A 191 -10.48 -6.29 13.06
C ALA A 191 -11.52 -5.22 13.45
N GLY A 192 -12.76 -5.62 13.80
CA GLY A 192 -13.83 -4.71 14.21
C GLY A 192 -13.68 -4.13 15.63
N LYS A 193 -13.02 -4.85 16.54
CA LYS A 193 -12.59 -4.31 17.86
C LYS A 193 -11.29 -3.49 17.79
N LYS A 194 -10.57 -3.57 16.66
CA LYS A 194 -9.38 -2.77 16.33
C LYS A 194 -9.73 -1.65 15.35
N ALA A 195 -10.81 -0.91 15.60
CA ALA A 195 -11.07 0.39 14.96
C ALA A 195 -10.12 1.51 15.47
N ALA A 196 -8.93 1.13 15.95
CA ALA A 196 -7.73 1.95 16.03
C ALA A 196 -6.65 1.21 15.21
N PRO A 197 -5.93 1.91 14.31
CA PRO A 197 -5.31 1.29 13.14
C PRO A 197 -4.07 0.47 13.51
N GLN A 198 -4.10 -0.86 13.32
CA GLN A 198 -2.95 -1.80 13.34
C GLN A 198 -3.53 -3.21 13.03
N GLN A 199 -3.09 -4.05 12.09
CA GLN A 199 -1.77 -4.39 11.56
C GLN A 199 -1.94 -5.31 10.33
N THR A 200 -1.80 -4.77 9.13
CA THR A 200 -1.27 -5.52 7.96
C THR A 200 -0.63 -4.61 6.92
N ARG A 201 -0.60 -3.30 7.19
CA ARG A 201 0.34 -2.36 6.57
C ARG A 201 1.80 -2.60 7.03
N ALA A 202 2.04 -3.46 8.02
CA ALA A 202 3.30 -3.50 8.77
C ALA A 202 4.51 -4.13 8.06
N GLN A 203 4.42 -4.57 6.80
CA GLN A 203 5.62 -4.96 6.03
C GLN A 203 5.89 -4.00 4.88
N SER A 204 4.87 -3.50 4.16
CA SER A 204 5.05 -2.49 3.11
C SER A 204 5.12 -1.05 3.62
N THR A 205 4.51 -0.74 4.78
CA THR A 205 4.76 0.53 5.49
C THR A 205 5.84 0.46 6.54
N ALA A 206 6.20 -0.70 7.09
CA ALA A 206 7.45 -0.78 7.84
C ALA A 206 8.64 -0.72 6.89
N SER A 207 8.58 -1.33 5.69
CA SER A 207 9.60 -1.12 4.67
C SER A 207 9.57 0.29 4.11
N SER A 208 8.41 0.93 3.91
CA SER A 208 8.39 2.35 3.50
C SER A 208 8.79 3.31 4.61
N GLN A 209 8.49 3.01 5.89
CA GLN A 209 8.89 3.83 7.03
C GLN A 209 10.37 3.62 7.36
N ALA A 210 10.87 2.38 7.32
CA ALA A 210 12.29 2.09 7.39
C ALA A 210 13.02 2.71 6.20
N ALA A 211 12.52 2.59 4.97
CA ALA A 211 13.09 3.26 3.80
C ALA A 211 13.11 4.78 3.96
N ASN A 212 12.05 5.38 4.51
CA ASN A 212 12.03 6.82 4.76
C ASN A 212 13.04 7.21 5.85
N VAL A 213 13.15 6.45 6.94
CA VAL A 213 14.12 6.71 8.02
C VAL A 213 15.56 6.50 7.53
N GLU A 214 15.82 5.43 6.79
CA GLU A 214 17.13 5.12 6.18
C GLU A 214 17.53 6.20 5.15
N ARG A 215 16.60 6.61 4.28
CA ARG A 215 16.80 7.69 3.33
C ARG A 215 17.05 9.02 4.02
N GLU A 216 16.29 9.35 5.06
CA GLU A 216 16.45 10.59 5.82
C GLU A 216 17.80 10.62 6.56
N ALA A 217 18.23 9.49 7.14
CA ALA A 217 19.56 9.36 7.72
C ALA A 217 20.67 9.57 6.67
N LEU A 218 20.54 9.00 5.48
CA LEU A 218 21.50 9.21 4.38
C LEU A 218 21.50 10.64 3.87
N LYS A 219 20.36 11.32 3.83
CA LYS A 219 20.30 12.76 3.53
C LYS A 219 21.08 13.56 4.56
N CYS A 220 20.94 13.27 5.85
CA CYS A 220 21.75 13.91 6.90
C CYS A 220 23.26 13.65 6.72
N VAL A 221 23.65 12.42 6.38
CA VAL A 221 25.05 12.04 6.11
C VAL A 221 25.63 12.76 4.89
N LEU A 222 24.84 12.94 3.83
CA LEU A 222 25.29 13.58 2.60
C LEU A 222 25.27 15.11 2.68
N GLN A 223 24.17 15.69 3.16
CA GLN A 223 23.93 17.13 3.11
C GLN A 223 24.51 17.87 4.32
N THR A 224 24.55 17.23 5.49
CA THR A 224 24.97 17.84 6.76
C THR A 224 26.04 17.03 7.51
N PRO A 225 27.16 16.66 6.86
CA PRO A 225 28.20 15.81 7.46
C PRO A 225 28.75 16.36 8.79
N HIS A 226 28.87 17.68 8.90
CA HIS A 226 29.34 18.37 10.11
C HIS A 226 28.39 18.23 11.32
N LEU A 227 27.08 18.06 11.09
CA LEU A 227 26.09 17.83 12.16
C LEU A 227 25.98 16.36 12.55
N VAL A 228 26.26 15.44 11.62
CA VAL A 228 26.37 14.01 11.92
C VAL A 228 27.54 13.76 12.86
N GLY A 229 28.69 14.38 12.59
CA GLY A 229 29.83 14.32 13.49
C GLY A 229 30.26 12.88 13.78
N THR A 230 30.52 12.59 15.06
CA THR A 230 30.95 11.25 15.54
C THR A 230 29.86 10.18 15.48
N TRP A 231 28.61 10.54 15.20
CA TRP A 231 27.54 9.55 15.04
C TRP A 231 27.74 8.68 13.79
N PHE A 232 28.54 9.16 12.82
CA PHE A 232 28.88 8.39 11.63
C PHE A 232 29.56 7.05 11.99
N ASP A 233 30.46 7.06 12.97
CA ASP A 233 31.18 5.86 13.43
C ASP A 233 30.25 4.82 14.11
N SER A 234 29.05 5.24 14.51
CA SER A 234 28.04 4.36 15.11
C SER A 234 27.14 3.70 14.07
N LEU A 235 27.18 4.14 12.80
CA LEU A 235 26.42 3.55 11.72
C LEU A 235 27.17 2.34 11.16
N GLU A 236 26.63 1.14 11.35
CA GLU A 236 27.13 -0.07 10.70
C GLU A 236 26.35 -0.35 9.41
N GLU A 237 26.90 -1.15 8.50
CA GLU A 237 26.19 -1.53 7.27
C GLU A 237 24.86 -2.26 7.56
N SER A 238 24.81 -3.04 8.65
CA SER A 238 23.62 -3.75 9.11
C SER A 238 22.45 -2.83 9.49
N VAL A 239 22.73 -1.55 9.74
CA VAL A 239 21.71 -0.55 10.07
C VAL A 239 20.76 -0.34 8.89
N PHE A 240 21.28 -0.44 7.66
CA PHE A 240 20.53 -0.23 6.42
C PHE A 240 20.03 -1.55 5.84
N THR A 241 18.71 -1.66 5.68
CA THR A 241 18.05 -2.88 5.17
C THR A 241 17.52 -2.72 3.76
N VAL A 242 17.37 -1.48 3.28
CA VAL A 242 16.92 -1.20 1.92
C VAL A 242 18.10 -1.29 0.97
N PRO A 243 18.05 -2.11 -0.10
CA PRO A 243 19.19 -2.32 -1.00
C PRO A 243 19.80 -1.01 -1.52
N ALA A 244 18.97 -0.05 -1.93
CA ALA A 244 19.41 1.26 -2.39
C ALA A 244 20.09 2.10 -1.29
N ALA A 245 19.68 1.96 -0.03
CA ALA A 245 20.30 2.66 1.09
C ALA A 245 21.64 2.00 1.48
N THR A 246 21.69 0.66 1.47
CA THR A 246 22.91 -0.11 1.75
C THR A 246 24.03 0.23 0.77
N VAL A 247 23.76 0.25 -0.55
CA VAL A 247 24.80 0.58 -1.55
C VAL A 247 25.26 2.04 -1.47
N VAL A 248 24.37 2.97 -1.11
CA VAL A 248 24.73 4.37 -0.91
C VAL A 248 25.56 4.55 0.36
N TYR A 249 25.19 3.88 1.45
CA TYR A 249 25.98 3.91 2.68
C TYR A 249 27.36 3.27 2.48
N ALA A 250 27.45 2.16 1.75
CA ALA A 250 28.73 1.54 1.40
C ALA A 250 29.64 2.51 0.63
N ALA A 251 29.09 3.31 -0.30
CA ALA A 251 29.84 4.36 -0.98
C ALA A 251 30.31 5.47 -0.01
N CYS A 252 29.49 5.85 0.98
CA CYS A 252 29.90 6.78 2.04
C CYS A 252 31.06 6.23 2.86
N VAL A 253 30.99 4.96 3.30
CA VAL A 253 32.06 4.31 4.07
C VAL A 253 33.36 4.25 3.26
N GLN A 254 33.30 3.92 1.97
CA GLN A 254 34.47 3.89 1.09
C GLN A 254 35.06 5.29 0.84
N ALA A 255 34.25 6.34 0.91
CA ALA A 255 34.72 7.72 0.75
C ALA A 255 35.52 8.22 1.97
N GLY A 256 35.40 7.56 3.12
CA GLY A 256 36.15 7.85 4.34
C GLY A 256 35.34 8.68 5.34
N ASN A 257 36.04 9.47 6.16
CA ASN A 257 35.40 10.27 7.20
C ASN A 257 34.83 11.58 6.62
N PRO A 258 33.51 11.82 6.73
CA PRO A 258 32.88 13.04 6.21
C PRO A 258 33.42 14.35 6.82
N LEU A 259 34.05 14.30 8.01
CA LEU A 259 34.62 15.46 8.69
C LEU A 259 36.00 15.88 8.16
N GLU A 260 36.63 15.08 7.30
CA GLU A 260 37.92 15.41 6.66
C GLU A 260 37.78 16.37 5.46
N PHE A 261 36.55 16.73 5.09
CA PHE A 261 36.26 17.56 3.93
C PHE A 261 35.80 18.97 4.32
N ASP A 262 36.29 19.98 3.60
CA ASP A 262 35.98 21.40 3.85
C ASP A 262 34.52 21.78 3.55
N SER A 263 33.77 20.95 2.81
CA SER A 263 32.37 21.21 2.47
C SER A 263 31.59 19.93 2.15
N ALA A 264 30.26 20.00 2.32
CA ALA A 264 29.36 18.91 1.92
C ALA A 264 29.45 18.60 0.41
N GLN A 265 29.73 19.59 -0.43
CA GLN A 265 29.90 19.38 -1.87
C GLN A 265 31.16 18.56 -2.18
N ALA A 266 32.29 18.85 -1.52
CA ALA A 266 33.51 18.08 -1.67
C ALA A 266 33.34 16.64 -1.19
N TRP A 267 32.64 16.46 -0.06
CA TRP A 267 32.24 15.15 0.45
C TRP A 267 31.37 14.37 -0.56
N ILE A 268 30.27 14.95 -1.03
CA ILE A 268 29.37 14.29 -1.99
C ILE A 268 30.10 13.92 -3.29
N ALA A 269 31.01 14.76 -3.76
CA ALA A 269 31.84 14.45 -4.93
C ALA A 269 32.69 13.19 -4.68
N LYS A 270 33.29 13.06 -3.50
CA LYS A 270 34.05 11.86 -3.12
C LYS A 270 33.17 10.62 -3.04
N VAL A 271 31.97 10.73 -2.46
CA VAL A 271 31.00 9.61 -2.38
C VAL A 271 30.57 9.15 -3.77
N LEU A 272 30.34 10.08 -4.71
CA LEU A 272 29.99 9.76 -6.10
C LEU A 272 31.08 9.01 -6.85
N GLU A 273 32.36 9.24 -6.53
CA GLU A 273 33.49 8.48 -7.08
C GLU A 273 33.49 7.02 -6.62
N GLN A 274 32.97 6.74 -5.42
CA GLN A 274 32.91 5.38 -4.84
C GLN A 274 31.62 4.62 -5.21
N ALA A 275 30.73 5.22 -5.99
CA ALA A 275 29.50 4.58 -6.42
C ALA A 275 29.78 3.41 -7.39
N VAL A 276 29.23 2.24 -7.07
CA VAL A 276 29.45 0.97 -7.79
C VAL A 276 28.89 1.01 -9.22
N ASP A 277 27.76 1.68 -9.43
CA ASP A 277 27.07 1.78 -10.72
C ASP A 277 26.36 3.14 -10.91
N ASP A 278 25.79 3.35 -12.10
CA ASP A 278 25.07 4.58 -12.43
C ASP A 278 23.75 4.74 -11.65
N GLU A 279 23.14 3.64 -11.20
CA GLU A 279 21.94 3.65 -10.37
C GLU A 279 22.24 4.21 -8.97
N THR A 280 23.34 3.77 -8.35
CA THR A 280 23.86 4.28 -7.09
C THR A 280 24.20 5.76 -7.21
N ARG A 281 24.84 6.19 -8.30
CA ARG A 281 25.11 7.63 -8.58
C ARG A 281 23.81 8.43 -8.67
N SER A 282 22.78 7.89 -9.31
CA SER A 282 21.46 8.52 -9.39
C SER A 282 20.83 8.69 -8.00
N HIS A 283 20.87 7.66 -7.16
CA HIS A 283 20.37 7.71 -5.78
C HIS A 283 21.11 8.73 -4.90
N ILE A 284 22.45 8.76 -4.95
CA ILE A 284 23.26 9.75 -4.21
C ILE A 284 22.88 11.17 -4.65
N ARG A 285 22.79 11.43 -5.96
CA ARG A 285 22.41 12.75 -6.50
C ARG A 285 21.01 13.17 -6.05
N ALA A 286 20.04 12.26 -6.09
CA ALA A 286 18.68 12.53 -5.63
C ALA A 286 18.67 12.90 -4.14
N MET A 287 19.35 12.12 -3.29
CA MET A 287 19.41 12.38 -1.85
C MET A 287 20.23 13.62 -1.48
N ALA A 288 21.19 14.03 -2.31
CA ALA A 288 22.00 15.23 -2.07
C ALA A 288 21.22 16.54 -2.25
N VAL A 289 20.10 16.54 -2.99
CA VAL A 289 19.33 17.75 -3.32
C VAL A 289 17.90 17.73 -2.81
N GLU A 290 17.45 16.60 -2.26
CA GLU A 290 16.10 16.45 -1.71
C GLU A 290 15.97 17.26 -0.41
N PRO A 291 14.94 18.12 -0.27
CA PRO A 291 14.82 19.01 0.89
C PRO A 291 14.69 18.20 2.18
N LEU A 292 15.42 18.63 3.21
CA LEU A 292 15.17 18.19 4.59
C LEU A 292 13.90 18.92 5.11
N PRO A 293 13.17 18.34 6.08
CA PRO A 293 11.92 18.93 6.61
C PRO A 293 12.06 20.37 7.13
N ASN A 294 13.27 20.77 7.52
CA ASN A 294 13.62 22.15 7.85
C ASN A 294 14.66 22.65 6.84
N ASP A 295 14.49 23.88 6.33
CA ASP A 295 15.44 24.51 5.40
C ASP A 295 16.85 24.66 6.01
N GLU A 296 16.95 24.75 7.34
CA GLU A 296 18.17 24.66 8.12
C GLU A 296 18.01 23.58 9.21
N PRO A 297 18.42 22.32 8.95
CA PRO A 297 18.41 21.28 9.98
C PRO A 297 19.39 21.63 11.11
N ASP A 298 18.96 21.47 12.36
CA ASP A 298 19.81 21.66 13.53
C ASP A 298 20.43 20.33 14.01
N ALA A 299 21.38 20.42 14.94
CA ALA A 299 22.03 19.24 15.51
C ALA A 299 21.02 18.29 16.20
N ARG A 300 19.95 18.84 16.80
CA ARG A 300 18.90 18.06 17.48
C ARG A 300 18.12 17.20 16.49
N TYR A 301 17.76 17.76 15.33
CA TYR A 301 17.09 17.04 14.27
C TYR A 301 17.95 15.89 13.75
N VAL A 302 19.22 16.17 13.41
CA VAL A 302 20.14 15.15 12.88
C VAL A 302 20.35 14.03 13.90
N GLN A 303 20.57 14.37 15.17
CA GLN A 303 20.68 13.38 16.25
C GLN A 303 19.41 12.53 16.39
N ALA A 304 18.23 13.13 16.31
CA ALA A 304 16.97 12.39 16.41
C ALA A 304 16.78 11.40 15.25
N VAL A 305 17.17 11.78 14.03
CA VAL A 305 17.13 10.91 12.84
C VAL A 305 18.11 9.74 12.98
N LEU A 306 19.36 10.01 13.37
CA LEU A 306 20.38 8.96 13.55
C LEU A 306 20.06 8.04 14.73
N ALA A 307 19.55 8.58 15.83
CA ALA A 307 19.09 7.76 16.95
C ALA A 307 17.90 6.88 16.57
N ARG A 308 17.01 7.35 15.69
CA ARG A 308 15.87 6.55 15.21
C ARG A 308 16.32 5.33 14.41
N ILE A 309 17.26 5.49 13.49
CA ILE A 309 17.73 4.36 12.66
C ILE A 309 18.52 3.34 13.51
N LEU A 310 19.32 3.80 14.48
CA LEU A 310 20.04 2.93 15.43
C LEU A 310 19.09 2.20 16.40
N GLU A 311 18.01 2.85 16.84
CA GLU A 311 16.96 2.21 17.65
C GLU A 311 16.27 1.07 16.90
N MET A 312 16.00 1.28 15.61
CA MET A 312 15.43 0.25 14.73
C MET A 312 16.37 -0.94 14.55
N ASP A 313 17.67 -0.69 14.33
CA ASP A 313 18.68 -1.74 14.23
C ASP A 313 18.80 -2.56 15.52
N ALA A 314 18.95 -1.89 16.66
CA ALA A 314 18.99 -2.54 17.97
C ALA A 314 17.73 -3.37 18.22
N GLY A 315 16.55 -2.88 17.79
CA GLY A 315 15.30 -3.63 17.84
C GLY A 315 15.32 -4.93 17.04
N ARG A 316 15.90 -4.94 15.84
CA ARG A 316 16.07 -6.15 15.01
C ARG A 316 17.02 -7.14 15.68
N ARG A 317 18.19 -6.69 16.13
CA ARG A 317 19.18 -7.53 16.82
C ARG A 317 18.64 -8.16 18.10
N VAL A 318 17.84 -7.41 18.88
CA VAL A 318 17.13 -7.93 20.05
C VAL A 318 16.16 -9.06 19.66
N ALA A 319 15.42 -8.91 18.55
CA ALA A 319 14.50 -9.94 18.08
C ALA A 319 15.24 -11.21 17.61
N GLU A 320 16.38 -11.06 16.93
CA GLU A 320 17.25 -12.17 16.50
C GLU A 320 17.82 -12.94 17.69
N ILE A 321 18.33 -12.25 18.70
CA ILE A 321 18.88 -12.89 19.91
C ILE A 321 17.77 -13.60 20.70
N LYS A 322 16.57 -13.00 20.83
CA LYS A 322 15.42 -13.67 21.47
C LYS A 322 15.00 -14.92 20.71
N ALA A 323 15.00 -14.88 19.38
CA ALA A 323 14.71 -16.04 18.55
C ALA A 323 15.79 -17.13 18.68
N ALA A 324 17.07 -16.74 18.80
CA ALA A 324 18.17 -17.67 19.06
C ALA A 324 18.05 -18.31 20.45
N LEU A 325 17.70 -17.54 21.48
CA LEU A 325 17.50 -18.02 22.84
C LEU A 325 16.33 -19.02 22.94
N ASN A 326 15.20 -18.72 22.29
CA ASN A 326 14.05 -19.65 22.24
C ASN A 326 14.39 -20.99 21.55
N ARG A 327 15.30 -20.99 20.57
CA ARG A 327 15.77 -22.24 19.92
C ARG A 327 16.78 -22.99 20.79
N ALA A 328 17.53 -22.27 21.62
CA ALA A 328 18.55 -22.78 22.52
C ALA A 328 17.97 -23.47 23.78
N GLU A 329 16.74 -23.11 24.19
CA GLU A 329 16.03 -23.76 25.30
C GLU A 329 15.74 -25.26 25.07
N ASP A 330 15.80 -25.73 23.81
CA ASP A 330 15.54 -27.12 23.43
C ASP A 330 16.79 -28.02 23.30
N GLY A 331 18.01 -27.54 23.63
CA GLY A 331 19.19 -28.43 23.68
C GLY A 331 20.60 -27.85 23.50
N THR A 332 20.88 -26.59 23.84
CA THR A 332 22.26 -26.02 23.78
C THR A 332 22.92 -25.83 25.15
N ASP A 333 24.25 -25.76 25.19
CA ASP A 333 25.10 -25.56 26.38
C ASP A 333 24.76 -24.27 27.17
N ASP A 334 24.71 -24.35 28.51
CA ASP A 334 24.41 -23.26 29.45
C ASP A 334 25.28 -22.00 29.25
N VAL A 335 26.50 -22.16 28.75
CA VAL A 335 27.45 -21.06 28.52
C VAL A 335 27.02 -20.15 27.36
N ASP A 336 26.46 -20.73 26.29
CA ASP A 336 25.97 -19.95 25.14
C ASP A 336 24.69 -19.19 25.48
N GLN A 337 23.82 -19.77 26.31
CA GLN A 337 22.64 -19.09 26.82
C GLN A 337 23.01 -17.87 27.68
N ALA A 338 23.98 -18.01 28.60
CA ALA A 338 24.43 -16.90 29.44
C ALA A 338 25.05 -15.76 28.61
N ARG A 339 25.79 -16.09 27.54
CA ARG A 339 26.34 -15.10 26.61
C ARG A 339 25.24 -14.32 25.88
N LEU A 340 24.27 -15.02 25.31
CA LEU A 340 23.14 -14.41 24.59
C LEU A 340 22.27 -13.55 25.50
N LEU A 341 22.07 -13.94 26.77
CA LEU A 341 21.34 -13.14 27.75
C LEU A 341 22.06 -11.83 28.08
N ASN A 342 23.40 -11.86 28.24
CA ASN A 342 24.18 -10.64 28.48
C ASN A 342 24.14 -9.69 27.27
N GLU A 343 24.25 -10.24 26.06
CA GLU A 343 24.14 -9.46 24.82
C GLU A 343 22.74 -8.86 24.63
N LEU A 344 21.70 -9.60 25.02
CA LEU A 344 20.33 -9.12 24.99
C LEU A 344 20.15 -7.91 25.93
N LEU A 345 20.66 -8.00 27.17
CA LEU A 345 20.55 -6.92 28.15
C LEU A 345 21.28 -5.66 27.71
N SER A 346 22.48 -5.79 27.13
CA SER A 346 23.24 -4.64 26.62
C SER A 346 22.52 -3.96 25.45
N LEU A 347 21.99 -4.73 24.50
CA LEU A 347 21.22 -4.20 23.37
C LEU A 347 19.89 -3.58 23.79
N GLU A 348 19.20 -4.13 24.80
CA GLU A 348 17.98 -3.51 25.32
C GLU A 348 18.25 -2.16 26.01
N SER A 349 19.37 -2.04 26.74
CA SER A 349 19.83 -0.75 27.30
C SER A 349 20.16 0.24 26.20
N TYR A 350 20.97 -0.17 25.22
CA TYR A 350 21.35 0.67 24.08
C TYR A 350 20.13 1.16 23.29
N ARG A 351 19.17 0.26 23.00
CA ARG A 351 17.92 0.61 22.32
C ARG A 351 17.11 1.64 23.12
N ARG A 352 17.06 1.51 24.44
CA ARG A 352 16.37 2.47 25.31
C ARG A 352 17.01 3.85 25.24
N ASP A 353 18.33 3.92 25.25
CA ASP A 353 19.07 5.18 25.14
C ASP A 353 18.83 5.84 23.78
N MET A 354 18.94 5.08 22.67
CA MET A 354 18.65 5.58 21.33
C MET A 354 17.20 6.06 21.19
N ARG A 355 16.24 5.39 21.83
CA ARG A 355 14.85 5.85 21.85
C ARG A 355 14.69 7.20 22.55
N ASN A 356 15.43 7.45 23.63
CA ASN A 356 15.38 8.74 24.33
C ASN A 356 15.95 9.87 23.44
N PHE A 357 17.09 9.63 22.79
CA PHE A 357 17.65 10.57 21.82
C PHE A 357 16.70 10.84 20.64
N ALA A 358 15.99 9.82 20.15
CA ALA A 358 15.05 9.95 19.02
C ALA A 358 13.75 10.68 19.35
N VAL A 359 13.33 10.71 20.62
CA VAL A 359 12.14 11.47 21.08
C VAL A 359 12.53 12.93 21.40
N GLY A 360 13.81 13.18 21.61
CA GLY A 360 14.36 14.45 22.07
C GLY A 360 13.99 14.67 23.53
N ASP A 361 14.98 14.70 24.42
CA ASP A 361 14.72 15.05 25.82
C ASP A 361 13.94 16.37 25.91
N SER A 362 12.91 16.33 26.75
CA SER A 362 11.93 17.40 26.97
C SER A 362 12.55 18.69 27.48
#